data_AF-A0A3D1IYY5-F1
#
_entry.id   AF-A0A3D1IYY5-F1
#
_cell.length_a   1.000
_cell.length_b   1.000
_cell.length_c   1.000
_cell.angle_alpha   90.00
_cell.angle_beta   90.00
_cell.angle_gamma   90.00
#
_symmetry.space_group_name_H-M   'P 1'
#
loop_
_entity.id
_entity.type
_entity.pdbx_description
1 polymer ?
#
loop_
_entity_poly.entity_id
_entity_poly.type
_entity_poly.pdbx_seq_one_letter_code
_entity_poly.pdbx_strand_id
1 'polypeptide(L)'
;MQAMIDAHGGGFKLASYDCAYYAEKLRKQRYDFDEAQLRPYFELNSVLQNGVFYAANRLYGITFKERKDLPVYQSDVRVFEVSDADGKPLALFLADYYARSNKRGGAWMNSYVDQSGLFGTHAVVANHLNIPKPPPGEPTLLTYDEVT
;
A
#
# COMPACT_ATOMS: atom_id res chain seq x y z
N MET A 1 -3.60 -20.13 -21.41
CA MET A 1 -3.28 -18.85 -22.06
C MET A 1 -2.95 -19.04 -23.54
N GLN A 2 -1.99 -19.89 -23.95
CA GLN A 2 -1.75 -20.17 -25.38
C GLN A 2 -3.03 -20.57 -26.16
N ALA A 3 -3.81 -21.53 -25.67
CA ALA A 3 -5.06 -21.93 -26.32
C ALA A 3 -6.08 -20.77 -26.49
N MET A 4 -6.04 -19.78 -25.61
CA MET A 4 -6.88 -18.58 -25.72
C MET A 4 -6.35 -17.64 -26.83
N ILE A 5 -5.03 -17.51 -26.98
CA ILE A 5 -4.42 -16.77 -28.10
C ILE A 5 -4.85 -17.40 -29.42
N ASP A 6 -4.73 -18.73 -29.51
CA ASP A 6 -5.05 -19.48 -30.72
C ASP A 6 -6.54 -19.35 -31.08
N ALA A 7 -7.43 -19.47 -30.09
CA ALA A 7 -8.88 -19.33 -30.28
C ALA A 7 -9.31 -17.93 -30.75
N HIS A 8 -8.55 -16.87 -30.43
CA HIS A 8 -8.81 -15.50 -30.87
C HIS A 8 -8.02 -15.12 -32.13
N GLY A 9 -7.32 -16.07 -32.78
CA GLY A 9 -6.57 -15.82 -34.01
C GLY A 9 -5.32 -14.95 -33.81
N GLY A 10 -4.73 -14.93 -32.61
CA GLY A 10 -3.58 -14.07 -32.31
C GLY A 10 -2.33 -14.38 -33.13
N GLY A 11 -2.10 -15.64 -33.53
CA GLY A 11 -1.05 -16.02 -34.48
C GLY A 11 0.39 -15.95 -33.94
N PHE A 12 0.57 -15.90 -32.61
CA PHE A 12 1.88 -15.87 -31.97
C PHE A 12 1.98 -16.84 -30.78
N LYS A 13 3.23 -17.18 -30.42
CA LYS A 13 3.51 -17.95 -29.20
C LYS A 13 3.53 -17.01 -27.99
N LEU A 14 2.85 -17.43 -26.93
CA LEU A 14 2.82 -16.75 -25.65
C LEU A 14 4.25 -16.47 -25.15
N ALA A 15 4.53 -15.20 -24.87
CA ALA A 15 5.75 -14.75 -24.21
C ALA A 15 5.46 -14.23 -22.79
N SER A 16 6.52 -13.98 -22.02
CA SER A 16 6.39 -13.54 -20.62
C SER A 16 5.64 -12.22 -20.47
N TYR A 17 5.79 -11.29 -21.42
CA TYR A 17 5.08 -10.00 -21.42
C TYR A 17 3.58 -10.12 -21.76
N ASP A 18 3.13 -11.26 -22.29
CA ASP A 18 1.72 -11.50 -22.61
C ASP A 18 0.94 -12.02 -21.40
N CYS A 19 1.62 -12.60 -20.41
CA CYS A 19 1.01 -13.35 -19.31
C CYS A 19 -0.02 -12.54 -18.54
N ALA A 20 0.30 -11.30 -18.14
CA ALA A 20 -0.63 -10.47 -17.36
C ALA A 20 -1.93 -10.19 -18.13
N TYR A 21 -1.81 -9.80 -19.40
CA TYR A 21 -2.96 -9.49 -20.25
C TYR A 21 -3.89 -10.70 -20.46
N TYR A 22 -3.32 -11.87 -20.75
CA TYR A 22 -4.12 -13.08 -20.95
C TYR A 22 -4.59 -13.72 -19.64
N ALA A 23 -3.93 -13.47 -18.52
CA ALA A 23 -4.42 -13.84 -17.20
C ALA A 23 -5.71 -13.10 -16.87
N GLU A 24 -5.80 -11.79 -17.14
CA GLU A 24 -7.04 -11.01 -16.93
C GLU A 24 -8.19 -11.50 -17.80
N LYS A 25 -7.94 -11.79 -19.08
CA LYS A 25 -8.97 -12.38 -19.95
C LYS A 25 -9.47 -13.72 -19.42
N LEU A 26 -8.57 -14.56 -18.92
CA LEU A 26 -8.92 -15.85 -18.34
C LEU A 26 -9.70 -15.70 -17.04
N ARG A 27 -9.33 -14.73 -16.20
CA ARG A 27 -10.04 -14.39 -14.95
C ARG A 27 -11.47 -13.96 -15.25
N LYS A 28 -11.66 -13.07 -16.22
CA LYS A 28 -12.99 -12.66 -16.69
C LYS A 28 -13.80 -13.82 -17.23
N GLN A 29 -13.21 -14.69 -18.07
CA GLN A 29 -13.92 -15.85 -18.60
C GLN A 29 -14.35 -16.85 -17.51
N ARG A 30 -13.51 -17.05 -16.47
CA ARG A 30 -13.77 -18.04 -15.41
C ARG A 30 -14.70 -17.54 -14.32
N TYR A 31 -14.61 -16.26 -13.98
CA TYR A 31 -15.25 -15.70 -12.79
C TYR A 31 -16.19 -14.53 -13.09
N ASP A 32 -16.34 -14.13 -14.36
CA ASP A 32 -17.02 -12.89 -14.77
C ASP A 32 -16.56 -11.66 -13.99
N PHE A 33 -15.26 -11.63 -13.69
CA PHE A 33 -14.64 -10.65 -12.80
C PHE A 33 -13.45 -9.97 -13.47
N ASP A 34 -13.39 -8.64 -13.34
CA ASP A 34 -12.32 -7.78 -13.81
C ASP A 34 -11.76 -6.99 -12.61
N GLU A 35 -10.48 -7.23 -12.28
CA GLU A 35 -9.83 -6.60 -11.13
C GLU A 35 -9.78 -5.07 -11.27
N ALA A 36 -9.72 -4.55 -12.50
CA ALA A 36 -9.73 -3.10 -12.74
C ALA A 36 -11.01 -2.43 -12.21
N GLN A 37 -12.13 -3.17 -12.11
CA GLN A 37 -13.38 -2.67 -11.55
C GLN A 37 -13.30 -2.41 -10.04
N LEU A 38 -12.31 -2.98 -9.34
CA LEU A 38 -12.11 -2.74 -7.91
C LEU A 38 -11.39 -1.43 -7.60
N ARG A 39 -10.59 -0.89 -8.54
CA ARG A 39 -9.75 0.30 -8.30
C ARG A 39 -10.51 1.49 -7.67
N PRO A 40 -11.74 1.83 -8.09
CA PRO A 40 -12.50 2.94 -7.49
C PRO A 40 -12.85 2.74 -6.01
N TYR A 41 -12.83 1.50 -5.51
CA TYR A 41 -13.14 1.16 -4.12
C TYR A 41 -11.90 1.16 -3.21
N PHE A 42 -10.69 1.21 -3.78
CA PHE A 42 -9.43 1.18 -3.06
C PHE A 42 -8.73 2.53 -3.11
N GLU A 43 -9.35 3.57 -2.56
CA GLU A 43 -8.67 4.85 -2.36
C GLU A 43 -7.71 4.78 -1.16
N LEU A 44 -6.47 5.24 -1.33
CA LEU A 44 -5.37 5.09 -0.36
C LEU A 44 -5.72 5.55 1.06
N ASN A 45 -6.36 6.70 1.23
CA ASN A 45 -6.72 7.18 2.57
C ASN A 45 -7.80 6.31 3.20
N SER A 46 -8.79 5.87 2.44
CA SER A 46 -9.80 4.93 2.91
C SER A 46 -9.18 3.58 3.28
N VAL A 47 -8.31 3.02 2.46
CA VAL A 47 -7.59 1.77 2.74
C VAL A 47 -6.76 1.91 4.02
N LEU A 48 -6.05 3.02 4.19
CA LEU A 48 -5.25 3.26 5.38
C LEU A 48 -6.11 3.43 6.65
N GLN A 49 -7.12 4.28 6.61
CA GLN A 49 -7.92 4.62 7.80
C GLN A 49 -8.96 3.54 8.14
N ASN A 50 -9.74 3.11 7.15
CA ASN A 50 -10.86 2.20 7.32
C ASN A 50 -10.48 0.72 7.11
N GLY A 51 -9.28 0.46 6.57
CA GLY A 51 -8.71 -0.89 6.45
C GLY A 51 -7.63 -1.12 7.49
N VAL A 52 -6.43 -0.60 7.24
CA VAL A 52 -5.21 -0.90 8.00
C VAL A 52 -5.32 -0.47 9.47
N PHE A 53 -5.57 0.82 9.72
CA PHE A 53 -5.66 1.36 11.07
C PHE A 53 -6.90 0.84 11.80
N TYR A 54 -8.02 0.71 11.10
CA TYR A 54 -9.23 0.12 11.65
C TYR A 54 -8.98 -1.32 12.14
N ALA A 55 -8.40 -2.19 11.31
CA ALA A 55 -8.09 -3.56 11.69
C ALA A 55 -7.13 -3.62 12.89
N ALA A 56 -6.07 -2.79 12.89
CA ALA A 56 -5.13 -2.70 14.00
C ALA A 56 -5.80 -2.24 15.30
N ASN A 57 -6.71 -1.26 15.23
CA ASN A 57 -7.49 -0.84 16.39
C ASN A 57 -8.42 -1.95 16.89
N ARG A 58 -9.12 -2.64 15.98
CA ARG A 58 -10.04 -3.73 16.35
C ARG A 58 -9.33 -4.91 17.00
N LEU A 59 -8.10 -5.20 16.58
CA LEU A 59 -7.34 -6.34 17.07
C LEU A 59 -6.50 -6.02 18.31
N TYR A 60 -5.84 -4.85 18.34
CA TYR A 60 -4.86 -4.49 19.37
C TYR A 60 -5.29 -3.31 20.26
N GLY A 61 -6.38 -2.62 19.93
CA GLY A 61 -6.84 -1.42 20.66
C GLY A 61 -6.04 -0.15 20.37
N ILE A 62 -4.98 -0.22 19.57
CA ILE A 62 -4.12 0.93 19.27
C ILE A 62 -4.84 1.98 18.41
N THR A 63 -4.46 3.25 18.54
CA THR A 63 -5.04 4.36 17.80
C THR A 63 -3.96 5.18 17.09
N PHE A 64 -4.35 5.88 16.03
CA PHE A 64 -3.43 6.62 15.16
C PHE A 64 -3.88 8.07 15.04
N LYS A 65 -2.96 9.01 15.27
CA LYS A 65 -3.18 10.45 15.08
C LYS A 65 -2.13 11.01 14.14
N GLU A 66 -2.57 11.54 13.01
CA GLU A 66 -1.65 12.19 12.06
C GLU A 66 -1.06 13.48 12.67
N ARG A 67 0.26 13.62 12.58
CA ARG A 67 1.06 14.73 13.10
C ARG A 67 1.69 15.46 11.92
N LYS A 68 1.18 16.66 11.65
CA LYS A 68 1.66 17.54 10.57
C LYS A 68 2.69 18.57 11.05
N ASP A 69 2.96 18.59 12.35
CA ASP A 69 3.89 19.50 13.02
C ASP A 69 5.31 18.93 13.13
N LEU A 70 5.51 17.66 12.78
CA LEU A 70 6.80 16.98 12.85
C LEU A 70 7.60 17.15 11.53
N PRO A 71 8.94 17.21 11.61
CA PRO A 71 9.77 17.31 10.42
C PRO A 71 9.72 16.01 9.61
N VAL A 72 9.73 16.15 8.28
CA VAL A 72 9.75 15.04 7.32
C VAL A 72 10.89 15.22 6.33
N TYR A 73 11.45 14.10 5.85
CA TYR A 73 12.53 14.11 4.87
C TYR A 73 12.04 14.31 3.42
N GLN A 74 10.74 14.11 3.18
CA GLN A 74 10.10 14.33 1.88
C GLN A 74 8.64 14.76 2.11
N SER A 75 8.12 15.64 1.26
CA SER A 75 6.86 16.37 1.48
C SER A 75 5.60 15.51 1.54
N ASP A 76 5.61 14.32 0.94
CA ASP A 76 4.48 13.40 0.91
C ASP A 76 4.53 12.36 2.05
N VAL A 77 5.59 12.36 2.85
CA VAL A 77 5.70 11.50 4.03
C VAL A 77 4.70 11.97 5.07
N ARG A 78 3.91 11.03 5.58
CA ARG A 78 2.95 11.27 6.65
C ARG A 78 3.48 10.66 7.93
N VAL A 79 3.30 11.35 9.05
CA VAL A 79 3.71 10.87 10.37
C VAL A 79 2.48 10.67 11.22
N PHE A 80 2.41 9.53 11.89
CA PHE A 80 1.33 9.17 12.81
C PHE A 80 1.92 8.90 14.19
N GLU A 81 1.36 9.55 15.20
CA GLU A 81 1.52 9.15 16.58
C GLU A 81 0.61 7.95 16.85
N VAL A 82 1.20 6.88 17.38
CA VAL A 82 0.48 5.66 17.74
C VAL A 82 0.33 5.60 19.25
N SER A 83 -0.89 5.47 19.74
CA SER A 83 -1.18 5.28 21.15
C SER A 83 -1.68 3.86 21.42
N ASP A 84 -1.26 3.28 22.54
CA ASP A 84 -1.73 1.98 23.01
C ASP A 84 -3.19 2.06 23.48
N ALA A 85 -3.81 0.91 23.76
CA ALA A 85 -5.20 0.81 24.21
C ALA A 85 -5.48 1.57 25.52
N ASP A 86 -4.46 1.78 26.36
CA ASP A 86 -4.54 2.57 27.59
C ASP A 86 -4.29 4.08 27.37
N GLY A 87 -4.11 4.49 26.11
CA GLY A 87 -3.87 5.88 25.70
C GLY A 87 -2.41 6.33 25.83
N LYS A 88 -1.49 5.49 26.30
CA LYS A 88 -0.08 5.87 26.39
C LYS A 88 0.59 5.92 25.01
N PRO A 89 1.60 6.78 24.81
CA PRO A 89 2.40 6.77 23.59
C PRO A 89 3.07 5.41 23.38
N LEU A 90 2.92 4.85 22.18
CA LEU A 90 3.49 3.55 21.81
C LEU A 90 4.65 3.72 20.84
N ALA A 91 4.44 4.44 19.74
CA ALA A 91 5.40 4.59 18.65
C ALA A 91 5.11 5.82 17.78
N LEU A 92 6.05 6.14 16.88
CA LEU A 92 5.78 6.90 15.66
C LEU A 92 5.78 5.97 14.45
N PHE A 93 4.80 6.15 13.57
CA PHE A 93 4.70 5.47 12.29
C PHE A 93 4.79 6.48 11.14
N LEU A 94 5.76 6.28 10.25
CA LEU A 94 5.94 7.07 9.05
C LEU A 94 5.45 6.29 7.82
N ALA A 95 4.74 6.97 6.96
CA ALA A 95 4.17 6.42 5.75
C ALA A 95 4.68 7.17 4.52
N ASP A 96 5.45 6.50 3.67
CA ASP A 96 6.03 7.03 2.43
C ASP A 96 5.57 6.21 1.22
N TYR A 97 4.39 6.51 0.70
CA TYR A 97 3.69 5.61 -0.23
C TYR A 97 4.06 5.75 -1.70
N TYR A 98 4.56 6.92 -2.14
CA TYR A 98 4.66 7.21 -3.57
C TYR A 98 6.00 6.87 -4.20
N ALA A 99 5.97 6.34 -5.42
CA ALA A 99 7.15 6.13 -6.24
C ALA A 99 7.80 7.47 -6.62
N ARG A 100 9.13 7.50 -6.69
CA ARG A 100 9.91 8.65 -7.14
C ARG A 100 11.32 8.23 -7.57
N SER A 101 11.96 9.06 -8.40
CA SER A 101 13.26 8.74 -9.03
C SER A 101 14.40 8.47 -8.04
N ASN A 102 14.36 9.06 -6.85
CA ASN A 102 15.37 8.86 -5.81
C ASN A 102 14.96 7.84 -4.73
N LYS A 103 13.90 7.06 -4.96
CA LYS A 103 13.46 5.95 -4.08
C LYS A 103 13.69 4.63 -4.81
N ARG A 104 14.29 3.65 -4.12
CA ARG A 104 14.43 2.29 -4.65
C ARG A 104 13.06 1.63 -4.87
N GLY A 105 12.97 0.72 -5.83
CA GLY A 105 11.73 -0.04 -6.11
C GLY A 105 11.33 -1.02 -5.00
N GLY A 106 10.10 -1.53 -5.08
CA GLY A 106 9.52 -2.51 -4.14
C GLY A 106 8.73 -1.87 -2.99
N ALA A 107 8.47 -2.65 -1.95
CA ALA A 107 7.90 -2.17 -0.69
C ALA A 107 8.73 -2.71 0.48
N TRP A 108 8.92 -1.90 1.54
CA TRP A 108 9.68 -2.35 2.72
C TRP A 108 9.30 -1.57 3.97
N MET A 109 9.65 -2.17 5.11
CA MET A 109 9.63 -1.55 6.42
C MET A 109 11.05 -1.38 6.95
N ASN A 110 11.30 -0.30 7.69
CA ASN A 110 12.50 -0.17 8.52
C ASN A 110 12.19 0.56 9.82
N SER A 111 13.11 0.45 10.76
CA SER A 111 13.14 1.21 12.00
C SER A 111 14.14 2.37 11.88
N TYR A 112 13.77 3.54 12.40
CA TYR A 112 14.69 4.66 12.64
C TYR A 112 15.16 4.69 14.08
N VAL A 113 14.31 4.24 15.01
CA VAL A 113 14.63 4.05 16.42
C VAL A 113 14.00 2.73 16.86
N ASP A 114 14.84 1.79 17.29
CA ASP A 114 14.37 0.54 17.85
C ASP A 114 13.82 0.75 19.26
N GLN A 115 12.76 0.01 19.60
CA GLN A 115 12.27 -0.03 20.97
C GLN A 115 13.32 -0.69 21.86
N SER A 116 13.60 -0.09 23.02
CA SER A 116 14.50 -0.68 24.00
C SER A 116 14.09 -0.29 25.41
N GLY A 117 13.82 -1.31 26.24
CA GLY A 117 13.63 -1.10 27.68
C GLY A 117 14.91 -0.64 28.39
N LEU A 118 16.08 -1.04 27.90
CA LEU A 118 17.37 -0.64 28.47
C LEU A 118 17.66 0.84 28.23
N PHE A 119 17.35 1.35 27.04
CA PHE A 119 17.60 2.75 26.67
C PHE A 119 16.37 3.66 26.86
N GLY A 120 15.22 3.11 27.24
CA GLY A 120 13.97 3.85 27.40
C GLY A 120 13.43 4.42 26.08
N THR A 121 13.76 3.81 24.93
CA THR A 121 13.31 4.29 23.61
C THR A 121 12.01 3.65 23.19
N HIS A 122 11.11 4.46 22.63
CA HIS A 122 9.94 4.01 21.88
C HIS A 122 10.30 3.83 20.40
N ALA A 123 9.55 2.96 19.72
CA ALA A 123 9.81 2.67 18.32
C ALA A 123 9.46 3.86 17.41
N VAL A 124 10.30 4.09 16.40
CA VAL A 124 10.01 4.97 15.27
C VAL A 124 10.19 4.13 14.01
N VAL A 125 9.08 3.79 13.35
CA VAL A 125 9.06 2.85 12.23
C VAL A 125 8.50 3.50 10.97
N ALA A 126 8.88 2.99 9.81
CA ALA A 126 8.42 3.52 8.53
C ALA A 126 8.03 2.42 7.55
N ASN A 127 6.98 2.66 6.77
CA ASN A 127 6.63 1.85 5.61
C ASN A 127 6.80 2.66 4.32
N HIS A 128 7.42 2.03 3.33
CA HIS A 128 7.73 2.61 2.04
C HIS A 128 7.09 1.76 0.96
N LEU A 129 6.25 2.39 0.14
CA LEU A 129 5.69 1.80 -1.07
C LEU A 129 6.15 2.61 -2.30
N ASN A 130 5.80 2.10 -3.48
CA ASN A 130 6.05 2.71 -4.77
C ASN A 130 4.76 2.84 -5.59
N ILE A 131 3.70 3.37 -4.97
CA ILE A 131 2.43 3.66 -5.65
C ILE A 131 2.63 4.85 -6.59
N PRO A 132 2.10 4.83 -7.83
CA PRO A 132 2.13 5.99 -8.71
C PRO A 132 1.40 7.19 -8.06
N LYS A 133 2.08 8.34 -7.99
CA LYS A 133 1.46 9.55 -7.46
C LYS A 133 0.43 10.10 -8.46
N PRO A 134 -0.83 10.32 -8.07
CA PRO A 134 -1.82 10.89 -8.97
C PRO A 134 -1.55 12.38 -9.25
N PRO A 135 -2.15 12.95 -10.31
CA PRO A 135 -2.18 14.39 -10.54
C PRO A 135 -2.77 15.17 -9.35
N PRO A 136 -2.45 16.47 -9.22
CA PRO A 136 -3.05 17.31 -8.19
C PRO A 136 -4.59 17.29 -8.24
N GLY A 137 -5.21 16.99 -7.10
CA GLY A 137 -6.67 16.94 -6.95
C GLY A 137 -7.31 15.59 -7.28
N GLU A 138 -6.55 14.62 -7.80
CA GLU A 138 -7.04 13.28 -8.09
C GLU A 138 -6.82 12.30 -6.91
N PRO A 139 -7.73 11.35 -6.69
CA PRO A 139 -7.57 10.34 -5.64
C PRO A 139 -6.45 9.35 -5.99
N THR A 140 -5.78 8.83 -4.97
CA THR A 140 -4.84 7.71 -5.17
C THR A 140 -5.62 6.40 -5.15
N LEU A 141 -5.93 5.87 -6.32
CA LEU A 141 -6.63 4.59 -6.47
C LEU A 141 -5.61 3.44 -6.60
N LEU A 142 -5.73 2.47 -5.71
CA LEU A 142 -4.85 1.31 -5.60
C LEU A 142 -5.38 0.14 -6.42
N THR A 143 -4.45 -0.64 -6.96
CA THR A 143 -4.69 -2.03 -7.36
C THR A 143 -4.91 -2.92 -6.13
N TYR A 144 -5.43 -4.14 -6.33
CA TYR A 144 -5.55 -5.07 -5.20
C TYR A 144 -4.17 -5.46 -4.62
N ASP A 145 -3.16 -5.61 -5.49
CA ASP A 145 -1.77 -5.91 -5.08
C ASP A 145 -1.17 -4.81 -4.19
N GLU A 146 -1.47 -3.53 -4.47
CA GLU A 146 -1.02 -2.40 -3.62
C GLU A 146 -1.75 -2.32 -2.27
N VAL A 147 -2.91 -2.98 -2.12
CA VAL A 147 -3.66 -3.06 -0.86
C VAL A 147 -3.11 -4.16 0.06
N THR A 148 -2.55 -5.23 -0.49
CA THR A 148 -2.04 -6.41 0.23
C THR A 148 -0.58 -6.29 0.64
#